data_AF-A0A9N9HD43-F1
#
_entry.id   AF-A0A9N9HD43-F1
#
_cell.length_a   1.000
_cell.length_b   1.000
_cell.length_c   1.000
_cell.angle_alpha   90.00
_cell.angle_beta   90.00
_cell.angle_gamma   90.00
#
_symmetry.space_group_name_H-M   'P 1'
#
loop_
_entity.id
_entity.type
_entity.pdbx_description
1 polymer ?
#
loop_
_entity_poly.entity_id
_entity_poly.type
_entity_poly.pdbx_seq_one_letter_code
_entity_poly.pdbx_strand_id
1 'polypeptide(L)'
;NVLNTTHIVGYRNTASTLNNIIGSYLPSVDEHTEPYESVAIDYMNNIQISPTDANKLFHHYINFTTKLILKEGMRVMFLNNSLFKKGLFNDFIGVVLKIIYDDIVQVAFPLKTGISNVIVVKETSYFR
;
A
#
# COMPACT_ATOMS: atom_id res chain seq x y z
N ASN A 1 13.18 16.02 -12.46
CA ASN A 1 12.78 14.62 -12.72
C ASN A 1 11.92 14.17 -11.54
N VAL A 2 10.60 13.98 -11.76
CA VAL A 2 9.61 13.72 -10.69
C VAL A 2 9.87 12.38 -9.98
N LEU A 3 10.39 11.37 -10.67
CA LEU A 3 10.63 10.03 -10.11
C LEU A 3 11.83 9.97 -9.13
N ASN A 4 12.69 10.99 -9.15
CA ASN A 4 13.89 11.07 -8.31
C ASN A 4 13.75 12.08 -7.17
N THR A 5 12.55 12.61 -6.94
CA THR A 5 12.30 13.64 -5.93
C THR A 5 11.37 13.09 -4.85
N THR A 6 11.70 13.33 -3.58
CA THR A 6 10.77 13.10 -2.47
C THR A 6 9.98 14.37 -2.21
N HIS A 7 8.66 14.31 -2.37
CA HIS A 7 7.77 15.44 -2.10
C HIS A 7 7.26 15.36 -0.65
N ILE A 8 7.46 16.42 0.13
CA ILE A 8 6.98 16.54 1.51
C ILE A 8 5.81 17.51 1.52
N VAL A 9 4.67 17.08 2.06
CA VAL A 9 3.43 17.87 2.09
C VAL A 9 2.74 17.77 3.44
N GLY A 10 1.95 18.80 3.79
CA GLY A 10 1.32 18.90 5.11
C GLY A 10 0.07 18.06 5.32
N TYR A 11 -0.53 17.51 4.26
CA TYR A 11 -1.79 16.77 4.35
C TYR A 11 -1.70 15.38 3.69
N ARG A 12 -2.31 14.38 4.35
CA ARG A 12 -2.36 12.99 3.89
C ARG A 12 -3.04 12.83 2.53
N ASN A 13 -4.13 13.57 2.29
CA ASN A 13 -4.83 13.54 1.01
C ASN A 13 -3.92 14.06 -0.13
N THR A 14 -3.19 15.16 0.09
CA THR A 14 -2.22 15.69 -0.87
C THR A 14 -1.11 14.68 -1.16
N ALA A 15 -0.59 14.03 -0.11
CA ALA A 15 0.44 12.98 -0.28
C ALA A 15 -0.11 11.80 -1.10
N SER A 16 -1.33 11.35 -0.81
CA SER A 16 -1.98 10.27 -1.56
C SER A 16 -2.21 10.64 -3.03
N THR A 17 -2.71 11.85 -3.31
CA THR A 17 -2.89 12.33 -4.69
C THR A 17 -1.57 12.38 -5.45
N LEU A 18 -0.51 12.93 -4.83
CA LEU A 18 0.82 12.97 -5.44
C LEU A 18 1.36 11.56 -5.68
N ASN A 19 1.24 10.66 -4.72
CA ASN A 19 1.70 9.27 -4.87
C ASN A 19 0.99 8.56 -6.02
N ASN A 20 -0.31 8.79 -6.20
CA ASN A 20 -1.08 8.21 -7.32
C ASN A 20 -0.64 8.79 -8.67
N ILE A 21 -0.41 10.10 -8.74
CA ILE A 21 0.10 10.77 -9.95
C ILE A 21 1.50 10.26 -10.30
N ILE A 22 2.39 10.16 -9.32
CA ILE A 22 3.76 9.66 -9.54
C ILE A 22 3.73 8.18 -9.96
N GLY A 23 2.88 7.38 -9.34
CA GLY A 23 2.69 5.97 -9.68
C GLY A 23 2.23 5.76 -11.13
N SER A 24 1.38 6.64 -11.66
CA SER A 24 0.92 6.55 -13.05
C SER A 24 2.00 6.88 -14.08
N TYR A 25 3.04 7.64 -13.70
CA TYR A 25 4.20 7.92 -14.56
C TYR A 25 5.23 6.79 -14.61
N LEU A 26 5.15 5.79 -13.74
CA LEU A 26 6.08 4.67 -13.80
C LEU A 26 5.88 3.87 -15.10
N PRO A 27 6.96 3.47 -15.79
CA PRO A 27 6.83 2.64 -16.98
C PRO A 27 6.26 1.26 -16.62
N SER A 28 5.41 0.70 -17.48
CA SER A 28 5.07 -0.73 -17.38
C SER A 28 6.14 -1.54 -18.12
N VAL A 29 6.45 -2.74 -17.64
CA VAL A 29 7.30 -3.69 -18.39
C VAL A 29 6.60 -4.15 -19.68
N ASP A 30 5.27 -4.18 -19.66
CA ASP A 30 4.40 -4.43 -20.81
C ASP A 30 3.36 -3.30 -20.91
N GLU A 31 3.27 -2.64 -22.07
CA GLU A 31 2.35 -1.51 -22.33
C GLU A 31 0.88 -1.86 -22.07
N HIS A 32 0.53 -3.15 -22.06
CA HIS A 32 -0.82 -3.65 -21.76
C HIS A 32 -1.05 -4.01 -20.30
N THR A 33 -0.03 -3.92 -19.44
CA THR A 33 -0.20 -4.21 -18.01
C THR A 33 -0.82 -3.00 -17.32
N GLU A 34 -2.11 -3.13 -17.00
CA GLU A 34 -2.83 -2.16 -16.18
C GLU A 34 -2.29 -2.14 -14.74
N PRO A 35 -2.31 -0.98 -14.06
CA PRO A 35 -2.05 -0.92 -12.63
C PRO A 35 -3.02 -1.81 -11.87
N TYR A 36 -2.53 -2.52 -10.87
CA TYR A 36 -3.39 -3.30 -9.99
C TYR A 36 -4.08 -2.38 -8.99
N GLU A 37 -5.39 -2.55 -8.87
CA GLU A 37 -6.23 -1.80 -7.94
C GLU A 37 -6.78 -2.73 -6.85
N SER A 38 -6.50 -2.39 -5.59
CA SER A 38 -7.11 -3.03 -4.43
C SER A 38 -7.99 -2.04 -3.68
N VAL A 39 -9.24 -2.42 -3.43
CA VAL A 39 -10.21 -1.64 -2.67
C VAL A 39 -10.48 -2.35 -1.33
N ALA A 40 -10.45 -1.57 -0.25
CA ALA A 40 -10.77 -2.04 1.10
C ALA A 40 -12.26 -2.39 1.22
N ILE A 41 -12.56 -3.39 2.04
CA ILE A 41 -13.93 -3.77 2.39
C ILE A 41 -14.04 -3.67 3.90
N ASP A 42 -14.93 -2.79 4.36
CA ASP A 42 -15.03 -2.39 5.76
C ASP A 42 -16.27 -2.98 6.42
N TYR A 43 -16.11 -3.41 7.67
CA TYR A 43 -17.18 -4.02 8.46
C TYR A 43 -17.29 -3.35 9.83
N MET A 44 -18.52 -3.18 10.31
CA MET A 44 -18.85 -2.76 11.67
C MET A 44 -19.84 -3.76 12.26
N ASN A 45 -19.51 -4.36 13.41
CA ASN A 45 -20.33 -5.41 14.02
C ASN A 45 -20.70 -6.53 13.02
N ASN A 46 -19.73 -6.96 12.20
CA ASN A 46 -19.88 -7.95 11.12
C ASN A 46 -20.81 -7.55 9.97
N ILE A 47 -21.27 -6.30 9.92
CA ILE A 47 -22.07 -5.76 8.82
C ILE A 47 -21.14 -4.94 7.93
N GLN A 48 -21.11 -5.26 6.64
CA GLN A 48 -20.37 -4.46 5.67
C GLN A 48 -20.96 -3.06 5.61
N ILE A 49 -20.10 -2.04 5.66
CA ILE A 49 -20.52 -0.63 5.60
C ILE A 49 -19.98 0.05 4.36
N SER A 50 -20.59 1.19 4.00
CA SER A 50 -20.12 1.97 2.86
C SER A 50 -18.79 2.68 3.20
N PRO A 51 -17.94 2.98 2.20
CA PRO A 51 -16.71 3.77 2.42
C PRO A 51 -16.98 5.14 3.05
N THR A 52 -18.13 5.76 2.76
CA THR A 52 -18.54 7.04 3.34
C THR A 52 -18.80 6.90 4.84
N ASP A 53 -19.44 5.82 5.26
CA ASP A 53 -19.73 5.57 6.67
C ASP A 53 -18.46 5.16 7.41
N ALA A 54 -17.63 4.30 6.82
CA ALA A 54 -16.33 3.92 7.38
C ALA A 54 -15.42 5.14 7.61
N ASN A 55 -15.42 6.09 6.67
CA ASN A 55 -14.70 7.35 6.80
C ASN A 55 -15.16 8.21 7.97
N LYS A 56 -16.46 8.24 8.26
CA LYS A 56 -17.02 8.99 9.39
C LYS A 56 -16.77 8.28 10.73
N LEU A 57 -16.80 6.95 10.72
CA LEU A 57 -16.79 6.14 11.93
C LEU A 57 -15.38 5.87 12.44
N PHE A 58 -14.44 5.44 11.57
CA PHE A 58 -13.13 4.99 12.05
C PHE A 58 -11.93 5.21 11.14
N HIS A 59 -12.05 5.56 9.85
CA HIS A 59 -10.85 5.69 9.00
C HIS A 59 -9.87 6.77 9.48
N HIS A 60 -10.36 7.80 10.16
CA HIS A 60 -9.51 8.85 10.73
C HIS A 60 -8.65 8.37 11.91
N TYR A 61 -8.94 7.20 12.48
CA TYR A 61 -8.14 6.57 13.53
C TYR A 61 -7.12 5.55 13.03
N ILE A 62 -7.09 5.25 11.71
CA ILE A 62 -6.20 4.24 11.13
C ILE A 62 -5.39 4.79 9.96
N ASN A 63 -4.22 4.18 9.73
CA ASN A 63 -3.31 4.57 8.66
C ASN A 63 -3.55 3.83 7.33
N PHE A 64 -4.60 2.98 7.25
CA PHE A 64 -4.91 2.23 6.04
C PHE A 64 -5.65 3.07 5.00
N THR A 65 -5.40 2.79 3.72
CA THR A 65 -6.05 3.46 2.60
C THR A 65 -7.29 2.68 2.15
N THR A 66 -8.33 3.39 1.71
CA THR A 66 -9.55 2.78 1.13
C THR A 66 -9.30 2.20 -0.25
N LYS A 67 -8.39 2.81 -1.01
CA LYS A 67 -8.00 2.38 -2.36
C LYS A 67 -6.49 2.42 -2.47
N LEU A 68 -5.91 1.34 -2.99
CA LEU A 68 -4.48 1.19 -3.24
C LEU A 68 -4.28 0.85 -4.71
N ILE A 69 -3.50 1.67 -5.41
CA ILE A 69 -3.06 1.40 -6.78
C ILE A 69 -1.59 0.99 -6.72
N LEU A 70 -1.25 -0.14 -7.32
CA LEU A 70 0.10 -0.68 -7.34
C LEU A 70 0.57 -0.94 -8.77
N LYS A 71 1.88 -0.79 -8.95
CA LYS A 71 2.60 -1.09 -10.17
C LYS A 71 4.02 -1.53 -9.81
N GLU A 72 4.61 -2.38 -10.65
CA GLU A 72 6.01 -2.75 -10.51
C GLU A 72 6.90 -1.50 -10.50
N GLY A 73 7.92 -1.50 -9.63
CA GLY A 73 8.80 -0.36 -9.39
C GLY A 73 8.25 0.71 -8.44
N MET A 74 6.98 0.63 -8.02
CA MET A 74 6.45 1.56 -7.01
C MET A 74 7.16 1.38 -5.67
N ARG A 75 7.50 2.50 -5.04
CA ARG A 75 7.92 2.51 -3.64
C ARG A 75 6.68 2.46 -2.75
N VAL A 76 6.69 1.55 -1.79
CA VAL A 76 5.57 1.32 -0.86
C VAL A 76 6.08 1.36 0.57
N MET A 77 5.20 1.69 1.51
CA MET A 77 5.51 1.65 2.94
C MET A 77 4.70 0.53 3.59
N PHE A 78 5.35 -0.29 4.41
CA PHE A 78 4.70 -1.31 5.20
C PHE A 78 4.06 -0.67 6.44
N LEU A 79 2.74 -0.80 6.59
CA LEU A 79 1.96 -0.05 7.60
C LEU A 79 1.48 -0.90 8.78
N ASN A 80 2.00 -2.12 8.95
CA ASN A 80 1.63 -2.99 10.06
C ASN A 80 2.85 -3.69 10.67
N ASN A 81 2.63 -4.53 11.68
CA ASN A 81 3.69 -5.27 12.36
C ASN A 81 3.48 -6.80 12.31
N SER A 82 2.70 -7.31 11.36
CA SER A 82 2.41 -8.75 11.25
C SER A 82 3.69 -9.58 11.01
N LEU A 83 4.72 -8.96 10.41
CA LEU A 83 5.99 -9.58 10.08
C LEU A 83 7.15 -9.19 11.01
N PHE A 84 6.85 -8.71 12.23
CA PHE A 84 7.84 -8.29 13.24
C PHE A 84 8.95 -9.33 13.46
N LYS A 85 8.59 -10.62 13.58
CA LYS A 85 9.55 -11.72 13.78
C LYS A 85 10.51 -11.93 12.61
N LYS A 86 10.14 -11.47 11.41
CA LYS A 86 10.99 -11.48 10.21
C LYS A 86 11.82 -10.20 10.06
N GLY A 87 11.76 -9.30 11.03
CA GLY A 87 12.51 -8.04 11.02
C GLY A 87 11.90 -6.96 10.12
N LEU A 88 10.64 -7.14 9.69
CA LEU A 88 9.88 -6.14 8.93
C LEU A 88 8.86 -5.49 9.86
N PHE A 89 8.92 -4.16 9.95
CA PHE A 89 8.15 -3.36 10.89
C PHE A 89 7.38 -2.27 10.14
N ASN A 90 6.46 -1.61 10.84
CA ASN A 90 5.84 -0.38 10.37
C ASN A 90 6.91 0.62 9.89
N ASP A 91 6.58 1.40 8.87
CA ASP A 91 7.41 2.43 8.24
C ASP A 91 8.55 1.92 7.36
N PHE A 92 8.74 0.60 7.23
CA PHE A 92 9.71 0.06 6.27
C PHE A 92 9.27 0.36 4.84
N ILE A 93 10.18 0.94 4.06
CA ILE A 93 9.95 1.25 2.65
C ILE A 93 10.49 0.11 1.79
N GLY A 94 9.67 -0.38 0.87
CA GLY A 94 10.01 -1.40 -0.09
C GLY A 94 9.72 -0.98 -1.52
N VAL A 95 10.10 -1.82 -2.48
CA VAL A 95 9.81 -1.65 -3.91
C VAL A 95 9.00 -2.84 -4.39
N VAL A 96 7.87 -2.58 -5.05
CA VAL A 96 7.06 -3.60 -5.68
C VAL A 96 7.87 -4.25 -6.80
N LEU A 97 8.14 -5.55 -6.67
CA LEU A 97 8.86 -6.33 -7.67
C LEU A 97 7.90 -6.88 -8.72
N LYS A 98 6.79 -7.45 -8.24
CA LYS A 98 5.82 -8.13 -9.08
C LYS A 98 4.46 -8.14 -8.41
N ILE A 99 3.42 -7.93 -9.20
CA ILE A 99 2.04 -8.14 -8.77
C ILE A 99 1.61 -9.49 -9.34
N ILE A 100 1.15 -10.38 -8.48
CA ILE A 100 0.61 -11.69 -8.84
C ILE A 100 -0.93 -11.60 -8.78
N TYR A 101 -1.62 -12.54 -9.42
CA TYR A 101 -3.07 -12.70 -9.28
C TYR A 101 -3.49 -12.91 -7.81
N ASP A 102 -4.74 -12.59 -7.48
CA ASP A 102 -5.40 -12.75 -6.17
C ASP A 102 -4.82 -11.94 -4.99
N ASP A 103 -4.56 -10.64 -5.21
CA ASP A 103 -4.13 -9.70 -4.16
C ASP A 103 -2.77 -10.06 -3.50
N ILE A 104 -1.94 -10.81 -4.23
CA ILE A 104 -0.60 -11.23 -3.81
C ILE A 104 0.45 -10.33 -4.47
N VAL A 105 1.25 -9.64 -3.67
CA VAL A 105 2.28 -8.70 -4.14
C VAL A 105 3.64 -9.11 -3.62
N GLN A 106 4.65 -9.17 -4.49
CA GLN A 106 6.04 -9.34 -4.11
C GLN A 106 6.70 -7.97 -3.94
N VAL A 107 7.30 -7.75 -2.78
CA VAL A 107 7.95 -6.49 -2.43
C VAL A 107 9.36 -6.76 -1.92
N ALA A 108 10.33 -6.05 -2.46
CA ALA A 108 11.70 -6.04 -1.94
C ALA A 108 11.80 -5.04 -0.78
N PHE A 109 12.22 -5.51 0.40
CA PHE A 109 12.51 -4.65 1.55
C PHE A 109 13.99 -4.71 1.93
N PRO A 110 14.60 -3.57 2.32
CA PRO A 110 15.92 -3.55 2.92
C PRO A 110 15.81 -3.96 4.40
N LEU A 111 16.15 -5.21 4.72
CA LEU A 111 16.17 -5.72 6.09
C LEU A 111 17.61 -5.77 6.62
N LYS A 112 17.77 -6.04 7.92
CA LYS A 112 19.10 -6.17 8.56
C LYS A 112 20.00 -7.23 7.90
N THR A 113 19.40 -8.26 7.32
CA THR A 113 20.10 -9.35 6.62
C THR A 113 20.34 -9.06 5.13
N GLY A 114 20.04 -7.86 4.66
CA GLY A 114 20.10 -7.48 3.25
C GLY A 114 18.73 -7.29 2.61
N ILE A 115 18.69 -7.27 1.27
CA ILE A 115 17.44 -7.14 0.52
C ILE A 115 16.67 -8.47 0.59
N SER A 116 15.45 -8.42 1.09
CA SER A 116 14.57 -9.58 1.21
C SER A 116 13.35 -9.42 0.31
N ASN A 117 13.01 -10.47 -0.44
CA ASN A 117 11.74 -10.55 -1.17
C ASN A 117 10.66 -11.05 -0.21
N VAL A 118 9.63 -10.23 0.00
CA VAL A 118 8.52 -10.51 0.91
C VAL A 118 7.23 -10.57 0.10
N ILE A 119 6.47 -11.65 0.31
CA ILE A 119 5.11 -11.78 -0.21
C ILE A 119 4.17 -11.07 0.77
N VAL A 120 3.45 -10.09 0.25
CA VAL A 120 2.40 -9.34 0.96
C VAL A 120 1.07 -9.73 0.35
N VAL A 121 0.09 -10.03 1.20
CA VAL A 121 -1.26 -10.39 0.79
C VAL A 121 -2.26 -9.43 1.42
N LYS A 122 -3.46 -9.32 0.84
CA LYS A 122 -4.56 -8.59 1.46
C LYS A 122 -4.99 -9.31 2.75
N GLU A 123 -5.01 -8.57 3.86
CA GLU A 123 -5.35 -9.09 5.18
C GLU A 123 -6.49 -8.28 5.80
N THR A 124 -7.36 -8.95 6.55
CA THR A 124 -8.38 -8.29 7.38
C THR A 124 -7.76 -7.91 8.72
N SER A 125 -7.85 -6.64 9.08
CA SER A 125 -7.47 -6.15 10.41
C SER A 125 -8.69 -6.02 11.31
N TYR A 126 -8.54 -6.39 12.58
CA TYR A 126 -9.59 -6.27 13.59
C TYR A 126 -9.19 -5.23 14.63
N PHE A 127 -10.12 -4.33 14.94
CA PHE A 127 -9.96 -3.30 15.96
C PHE A 127 -10.97 -3.57 17.08
N ARG A 128 -10.53 -3.45 18.34
CA ARG A 128 -11.37 -3.64 19.53
C ARG A 128 -11.55 -2.30 20.24
#